data_AF-A0A953E2A2-F1
#
_entry.id   AF-A0A953E2A2-F1
#
_cell.length_a   1.000
_cell.length_b   1.000
_cell.length_c   1.000
_cell.angle_alpha   90.00
_cell.angle_beta   90.00
_cell.angle_gamma   90.00
#
_symmetry.space_group_name_H-M   'P 1'
#
loop_
_entity.id
_entity.type
_entity.pdbx_description
1 polymer ?
#
loop_
_entity_poly.entity_id
_entity_poly.type
_entity_poly.pdbx_seq_one_letter_code
_entity_poly.pdbx_strand_id
1 'polypeptide(L)'
;VLIILVLLVLLTLLLTKTAYGRHLYAVGGNAEAARRGGIDVARMRLSAFTICSTLAAVAGIAFASKIGGVPSDAGGGNTLLYAVGAAVIGGTSLFGGRGRVRDAVLGGLVIALIPNGLVLHRNLSSAYEFVITALFLLLAAAVDAISRRRQPA
;
A
#
# COMPACT_ATOMS: atom_id res chain seq x y z
N VAL A 1 -16.06 -6.25 -0.81
CA VAL A 1 -15.24 -7.42 -1.19
C VAL A 1 -15.10 -7.57 -2.70
N LEU A 2 -16.21 -7.58 -3.46
CA LEU A 2 -16.18 -7.81 -4.93
C LEU A 2 -15.33 -6.78 -5.69
N ILE A 3 -15.42 -5.49 -5.34
CA ILE A 3 -14.58 -4.41 -5.91
C ILE A 3 -13.09 -4.67 -5.71
N ILE A 4 -12.68 -5.10 -4.50
CA ILE A 4 -11.28 -5.39 -4.17
C ILE A 4 -10.76 -6.55 -5.02
N LEU A 5 -11.58 -7.57 -5.23
CA LEU A 5 -11.21 -8.76 -5.99
C LEU A 5 -11.01 -8.43 -7.47
N VAL A 6 -11.89 -7.62 -8.05
CA VAL A 6 -11.75 -7.09 -9.42
C VAL A 6 -10.48 -6.24 -9.55
N LEU A 7 -10.25 -5.31 -8.63
CA LEU A 7 -9.04 -4.48 -8.64
C LEU A 7 -7.76 -5.31 -8.48
N LEU A 8 -7.77 -6.32 -7.61
CA LEU A 8 -6.64 -7.23 -7.40
C LEU A 8 -6.27 -7.93 -8.71
N VAL A 9 -7.25 -8.50 -9.42
CA VAL A 9 -7.01 -9.18 -10.69
C VAL A 9 -6.50 -8.20 -11.74
N LEU A 10 -7.19 -7.07 -11.94
CA LEU A 10 -6.81 -6.07 -12.94
C LEU A 10 -5.41 -5.51 -12.72
N LEU A 11 -5.09 -5.08 -11.50
CA LEU A 11 -3.77 -4.53 -11.16
C LEU A 11 -2.67 -5.60 -11.22
N THR A 12 -2.98 -6.84 -10.84
CA THR A 12 -2.01 -7.94 -10.95
C THR A 12 -1.68 -8.22 -12.41
N LEU A 13 -2.68 -8.27 -13.30
CA LEU A 13 -2.46 -8.43 -14.74
C LEU A 13 -1.71 -7.23 -15.32
N LEU A 14 -2.09 -6.01 -14.94
CA LEU A 14 -1.40 -4.80 -15.35
C LEU A 14 0.09 -4.86 -14.98
N LEU A 15 0.42 -5.22 -13.74
CA LEU A 15 1.81 -5.23 -13.28
C LEU A 15 2.64 -6.42 -13.77
N THR A 16 2.02 -7.58 -14.00
CA THR A 16 2.76 -8.82 -14.36
C THR A 16 2.75 -9.16 -15.85
N LYS A 17 1.72 -8.74 -16.59
CA LYS A 17 1.53 -9.13 -18.00
C LYS A 17 1.72 -7.99 -19.00
N THR A 18 1.84 -6.73 -18.56
CA THR A 18 1.98 -5.60 -19.47
C THR A 18 3.37 -4.98 -19.46
N ALA A 19 3.71 -4.26 -20.55
CA ALA A 19 4.94 -3.47 -20.61
C ALA A 19 4.96 -2.37 -19.55
N TYR A 20 3.80 -1.78 -19.24
CA TYR A 20 3.65 -0.76 -18.20
C TYR A 20 4.20 -1.24 -16.85
N GLY A 21 3.82 -2.44 -16.43
CA GLY A 21 4.33 -3.04 -15.19
C GLY A 21 5.85 -3.15 -15.16
N ARG A 22 6.46 -3.65 -16.24
CA ARG A 22 7.93 -3.76 -16.36
C ARG A 22 8.62 -2.40 -16.26
N HIS A 23 8.08 -1.38 -16.94
CA HIS A 23 8.60 -0.02 -16.83
C HIS A 23 8.45 0.54 -15.42
N LEU A 24 7.35 0.23 -14.71
CA LEU A 24 7.11 0.70 -13.35
C LEU A 24 8.16 0.14 -12.38
N TYR A 25 8.40 -1.17 -12.44
CA TYR A 25 9.42 -1.81 -11.61
C TYR A 25 10.83 -1.33 -11.98
N ALA A 26 11.13 -1.13 -13.26
CA ALA A 26 12.44 -0.61 -13.70
C ALA A 26 12.69 0.81 -13.15
N VAL A 27 11.71 1.71 -13.27
CA VAL A 27 11.80 3.07 -12.73
C VAL A 27 11.92 3.07 -11.21
N GLY A 28 11.20 2.17 -10.53
CA GLY A 28 11.28 2.02 -9.08
C GLY A 28 12.59 1.41 -8.57
N GLY A 29 13.27 0.58 -9.38
CA GLY A 29 14.56 0.00 -9.00
C GLY A 29 15.73 0.95 -9.23
N ASN A 30 15.80 1.58 -10.41
CA ASN A 30 16.82 2.58 -10.73
C ASN A 30 16.30 3.55 -11.81
N ALA A 31 15.87 4.73 -11.38
CA ALA A 31 15.31 5.74 -12.28
C ALA A 31 16.32 6.26 -13.32
N GLU A 32 17.61 6.34 -12.98
CA GLU A 32 18.63 6.80 -13.92
C GLU A 32 18.91 5.76 -15.01
N ALA A 33 18.98 4.49 -14.63
CA ALA A 33 19.11 3.38 -15.58
C ALA A 33 17.88 3.27 -16.48
N ALA A 34 16.67 3.42 -15.92
CA ALA A 34 15.43 3.43 -16.69
C ALA A 34 15.40 4.57 -17.73
N ARG A 35 15.85 5.77 -17.33
CA ARG A 35 15.97 6.93 -18.23
C ARG A 35 16.97 6.69 -19.36
N ARG A 36 18.13 6.09 -19.06
CA ARG A 36 19.13 5.69 -20.06
C ARG A 36 18.60 4.60 -21.01
N GLY A 37 17.70 3.76 -20.54
CA GLY A 37 16.97 2.76 -21.34
C GLY A 37 15.80 3.30 -22.15
N GLY A 38 15.62 4.63 -22.24
CA GLY A 38 14.56 5.25 -23.05
C GLY A 38 13.18 5.33 -22.38
N ILE A 39 13.08 5.04 -21.08
CA ILE A 39 11.81 5.14 -20.34
C ILE A 39 11.63 6.58 -19.84
N ASP A 40 10.49 7.19 -20.14
CA ASP A 40 10.11 8.48 -19.57
C ASP A 40 9.69 8.31 -18.10
N VAL A 41 10.65 8.53 -17.20
CA VAL A 41 10.47 8.45 -15.74
C VAL A 41 9.40 9.42 -15.25
N ALA A 42 9.28 10.61 -15.84
CA ALA A 42 8.35 11.63 -15.39
C ALA A 42 6.91 11.21 -15.70
N ARG A 43 6.64 10.76 -16.92
CA ARG A 43 5.32 10.19 -17.28
C ARG A 43 4.99 8.97 -16.45
N MET A 44 5.98 8.12 -16.19
CA MET A 44 5.75 6.92 -15.38
C MET A 44 5.33 7.28 -13.95
N ARG A 45 6.04 8.21 -13.31
CA ARG A 45 5.69 8.72 -11.97
C ARG A 45 4.31 9.37 -11.96
N LEU A 46 4.01 10.23 -12.94
CA LEU A 46 2.71 10.88 -13.05
C LEU A 46 1.59 9.84 -13.13
N SER A 47 1.72 8.85 -14.02
CA SER A 47 0.72 7.78 -14.17
C SER A 47 0.55 6.96 -12.89
N ALA A 48 1.63 6.68 -12.16
CA ALA A 48 1.57 5.95 -10.90
C ALA A 48 0.81 6.74 -9.82
N PHE A 49 1.06 8.05 -9.71
CA PHE A 49 0.29 8.92 -8.83
C PHE A 49 -1.18 8.99 -9.25
N THR A 50 -1.49 9.12 -10.54
CA THR A 50 -2.87 9.11 -11.02
C THR A 50 -3.59 7.81 -10.65
N ILE A 51 -2.98 6.65 -10.89
CA ILE A 51 -3.56 5.35 -10.52
C ILE A 51 -3.78 5.27 -9.01
N CYS A 52 -2.80 5.68 -8.20
CA CYS A 52 -2.92 5.73 -6.74
C CYS A 52 -4.10 6.62 -6.29
N SER A 53 -4.23 7.82 -6.85
CA SER A 53 -5.33 8.74 -6.56
C SER A 53 -6.68 8.16 -6.98
N THR A 54 -6.78 7.48 -8.13
CA THR A 54 -8.02 6.82 -8.55
C THR A 54 -8.42 5.69 -7.60
N LEU A 55 -7.45 4.89 -7.14
CA LEU A 55 -7.69 3.82 -6.17
C LEU A 55 -8.13 4.39 -4.82
N ALA A 56 -7.50 5.49 -4.37
CA ALA A 56 -7.88 6.19 -3.16
C ALA A 56 -9.30 6.77 -3.25
N ALA A 57 -9.69 7.34 -4.39
CA ALA A 57 -11.05 7.84 -4.62
C ALA A 57 -12.09 6.71 -4.57
N VAL A 58 -11.84 5.59 -5.26
CA VAL A 58 -12.72 4.40 -5.21
C VAL A 58 -12.83 3.86 -3.78
N ALA A 59 -11.72 3.76 -3.06
CA ALA A 59 -11.72 3.32 -1.66
C ALA A 59 -12.49 4.29 -0.75
N GLY A 60 -12.34 5.61 -0.95
CA GLY A 60 -13.07 6.64 -0.20
C GLY A 60 -14.58 6.59 -0.44
N ILE A 61 -15.02 6.42 -1.69
CA ILE A 61 -16.44 6.23 -2.03
C ILE A 61 -17.00 4.97 -1.36
N ALA A 62 -16.26 3.86 -1.42
CA ALA A 62 -16.67 2.62 -0.76
C ALA A 62 -16.72 2.75 0.77
N PHE A 63 -15.78 3.49 1.36
CA PHE A 63 -15.75 3.77 2.79
C PHE A 63 -16.94 4.64 3.22
N ALA A 64 -17.21 5.74 2.51
CA ALA A 64 -18.37 6.60 2.76
C ALA A 64 -19.69 5.83 2.66
N SER A 65 -19.82 4.95 1.65
CA SER A 65 -20.98 4.08 1.50
C SER A 65 -21.14 3.08 2.65
N LYS A 66 -20.03 2.60 3.25
CA LYS A 66 -20.06 1.66 4.38
C LYS A 66 -20.53 2.33 5.67
N ILE A 67 -20.11 3.56 5.93
CA ILE A 67 -20.41 4.27 7.19
C ILE A 67 -21.65 5.15 7.10
N GLY A 68 -22.24 5.32 5.91
CA GLY A 68 -23.48 6.08 5.69
C GLY A 68 -23.32 7.59 5.75
N GLY A 69 -22.09 8.10 5.63
CA GLY A 69 -21.75 9.52 5.75
C GLY A 69 -20.25 9.76 5.64
N VAL A 70 -19.81 11.01 5.80
CA VAL A 70 -18.39 11.36 5.81
C VAL A 70 -18.15 12.27 7.03
N PRO A 71 -17.50 11.78 8.09
CA PRO A 71 -17.14 12.62 9.22
C PRO A 71 -16.06 13.64 8.83
N SER A 72 -15.95 14.74 9.57
CA SER A 72 -15.07 15.87 9.26
C SER A 72 -13.58 15.55 9.30
N ASP A 73 -13.21 14.43 9.91
CA ASP A 73 -11.85 13.88 10.00
C ASP A 73 -11.57 12.79 8.95
N ALA A 74 -12.53 12.46 8.09
CA ALA A 74 -12.39 11.41 7.09
C ALA A 74 -11.22 11.67 6.13
N GLY A 75 -10.38 10.65 5.94
CA GLY A 75 -9.17 10.75 5.11
C GLY A 75 -8.00 11.49 5.78
N GLY A 76 -8.20 12.08 6.96
CA GLY A 76 -7.16 12.66 7.78
C GLY A 76 -6.43 11.65 8.66
N GLY A 77 -5.53 12.17 9.51
CA GLY A 77 -4.83 11.39 10.54
C GLY A 77 -3.97 10.25 9.99
N ASN A 78 -4.18 9.04 10.51
CA ASN A 78 -3.35 7.86 10.22
C ASN A 78 -3.68 7.17 8.89
N THR A 79 -4.62 7.68 8.09
CA THR A 79 -5.06 7.03 6.85
C THR A 79 -3.90 6.74 5.89
N LEU A 80 -3.03 7.72 5.66
CA LEU A 80 -1.83 7.55 4.83
C LEU A 80 -0.83 6.57 5.45
N LEU A 81 -0.67 6.64 6.77
CA LEU A 81 0.24 5.76 7.51
C LEU A 81 -0.21 4.30 7.41
N TYR A 82 -1.51 4.03 7.54
CA TYR A 82 -2.08 2.70 7.37
C TYR A 82 -2.00 2.21 5.92
N ALA A 83 -2.21 3.10 4.94
CA ALA A 83 -2.10 2.76 3.52
C ALA A 83 -0.66 2.35 3.14
N VAL A 84 0.33 3.16 3.51
CA VAL A 84 1.75 2.83 3.29
C VAL A 84 2.15 1.61 4.12
N GLY A 85 1.72 1.56 5.37
CA GLY A 85 1.93 0.45 6.27
C GLY A 85 1.44 -0.90 5.74
N ALA A 86 0.24 -0.94 5.17
CA ALA A 86 -0.34 -2.12 4.56
C ALA A 86 0.53 -2.64 3.41
N ALA A 87 1.03 -1.73 2.58
CA ALA A 87 1.91 -2.08 1.47
C ALA A 87 3.24 -2.67 1.97
N VAL A 88 3.85 -2.07 3.00
CA VAL A 88 5.14 -2.52 3.57
C VAL A 88 5.02 -3.82 4.36
N ILE A 89 3.99 -3.96 5.20
CA ILE A 89 3.67 -5.24 5.87
C ILE A 89 3.44 -6.33 4.83
N GLY A 90 2.78 -5.98 3.71
CA GLY A 90 2.63 -6.82 2.54
C GLY A 90 3.91 -7.04 1.74
N GLY A 91 5.08 -6.58 2.15
CA GLY A 91 6.36 -6.82 1.46
C GLY A 91 6.59 -5.96 0.21
N THR A 92 5.87 -4.86 0.05
CA THR A 92 6.18 -3.83 -0.96
C THR A 92 7.32 -2.94 -0.46
N SER A 93 8.33 -2.76 -1.30
CA SER A 93 9.49 -1.91 -0.98
C SER A 93 9.12 -0.43 -0.93
N LEU A 94 9.51 0.28 0.14
CA LEU A 94 9.34 1.73 0.25
C LEU A 94 10.15 2.51 -0.80
N PHE A 95 11.26 1.94 -1.25
CA PHE A 95 12.18 2.58 -2.19
C PHE A 95 11.90 2.19 -3.64
N GLY A 96 10.90 1.32 -3.87
CA GLY A 96 10.49 0.89 -5.20
C GLY A 96 11.17 -0.37 -5.71
N GLY A 97 10.79 -0.77 -6.93
CA GLY A 97 11.40 -1.88 -7.68
C GLY A 97 10.96 -3.28 -7.26
N ARG A 98 10.21 -3.43 -6.14
CA ARG A 98 9.72 -4.72 -5.64
C ARG A 98 8.36 -4.60 -4.96
N GLY A 99 7.55 -5.64 -5.10
CA GLY A 99 6.24 -5.79 -4.46
C GLY A 99 5.23 -6.48 -5.37
N ARG A 100 4.17 -7.06 -4.80
CA ARG A 100 3.06 -7.65 -5.56
C ARG A 100 1.74 -7.16 -4.97
N VAL A 101 0.75 -6.90 -5.82
CA VAL A 101 -0.58 -6.40 -5.41
C VAL A 101 -1.22 -7.30 -4.37
N ARG A 102 -1.16 -8.62 -4.58
CA ARG A 102 -1.73 -9.60 -3.66
C ARG A 102 -1.12 -9.53 -2.25
N ASP A 103 0.17 -9.25 -2.15
CA ASP A 103 0.89 -9.23 -0.88
C ASP A 103 0.51 -7.93 -0.12
N ALA A 104 0.34 -6.80 -0.83
CA ALA A 104 -0.20 -5.56 -0.26
C ALA A 104 -1.65 -5.71 0.25
N VAL A 105 -2.49 -6.49 -0.43
CA VAL A 105 -3.86 -6.79 0.04
C VAL A 105 -3.83 -7.63 1.32
N LEU A 106 -2.91 -8.58 1.43
CA LEU A 106 -2.71 -9.34 2.67
C LEU A 106 -2.24 -8.43 3.82
N GLY A 107 -1.31 -7.52 3.56
CA GLY A 107 -0.88 -6.53 4.57
C GLY A 107 -2.00 -5.58 5.00
N GLY A 108 -2.87 -5.17 4.08
CA GLY A 108 -4.07 -4.40 4.40
C GLY A 108 -5.06 -5.18 5.26
N LEU A 109 -5.20 -6.49 5.02
CA LEU A 109 -6.01 -7.37 5.85
C LEU A 109 -5.45 -7.49 7.27
N VAL A 110 -4.12 -7.57 7.43
CA VAL A 110 -3.48 -7.54 8.75
C VAL A 110 -3.80 -6.24 9.49
N ILE A 111 -3.65 -5.07 8.85
CA ILE A 111 -3.98 -3.80 9.49
C ILE A 111 -5.47 -3.73 9.84
N ALA A 112 -6.36 -4.20 8.96
CA ALA A 112 -7.80 -4.22 9.23
C ALA A 112 -8.17 -5.16 10.38
N LEU A 113 -7.44 -6.25 10.60
CA LEU A 113 -7.70 -7.19 11.69
C LEU A 113 -7.38 -6.62 13.07
N ILE A 114 -6.51 -5.61 13.18
CA ILE A 114 -6.15 -5.01 14.48
C ILE A 114 -7.37 -4.40 15.19
N PRO A 115 -8.10 -3.41 14.61
CA PRO A 115 -9.29 -2.87 15.25
C PRO A 115 -10.39 -3.93 15.41
N ASN A 116 -10.59 -4.80 14.40
CA ASN A 116 -11.66 -5.80 14.45
C ASN A 116 -11.40 -6.91 15.49
N GLY A 117 -10.14 -7.30 15.70
CA GLY A 117 -9.75 -8.31 16.68
C GLY A 117 -9.74 -7.77 18.12
N LEU A 118 -9.34 -6.52 18.31
CA LEU A 118 -9.34 -5.87 19.63
C LEU A 118 -10.76 -5.58 20.14
N VAL A 119 -11.71 -5.28 19.25
CA VAL A 119 -13.12 -5.05 19.60
C VAL A 119 -13.81 -6.30 20.19
N LEU A 120 -13.31 -7.51 19.90
CA LEU A 120 -13.81 -8.75 20.52
C LEU A 120 -13.45 -8.82 22.02
N HIS A 121 -12.41 -8.08 22.45
CA HIS A 121 -12.06 -7.91 23.85
C HIS A 121 -12.61 -6.57 24.36
N ARG A 122 -13.85 -6.63 24.88
CA ARG A 122 -14.75 -5.53 25.28
C ARG A 122 -14.19 -4.42 26.21
N ASN A 123 -12.93 -4.49 26.65
CA ASN A 123 -12.30 -3.61 27.65
C ASN A 123 -10.96 -2.97 27.22
N LEU A 124 -10.50 -3.10 25.96
CA LEU A 124 -9.29 -2.39 25.52
C LEU A 124 -9.63 -0.99 24.96
N SER A 125 -9.00 0.03 25.53
CA SER A 125 -9.07 1.42 25.05
C SER A 125 -8.41 1.58 23.67
N SER A 126 -8.87 2.55 22.86
CA SER A 126 -8.25 2.92 21.57
C SER A 126 -6.74 3.23 21.67
N ALA A 127 -6.24 3.58 22.87
CA ALA A 127 -4.80 3.73 23.10
C ALA A 127 -4.01 2.45 22.76
N TYR A 128 -4.54 1.27 23.07
CA TYR A 128 -3.88 0.00 22.76
C TYR A 128 -3.86 -0.29 21.26
N GLU A 129 -4.92 0.07 20.54
CA GLU A 129 -4.98 -0.05 19.07
C GLU A 129 -3.87 0.77 18.42
N PHE A 130 -3.67 2.02 18.84
CA PHE A 130 -2.60 2.87 18.32
C PHE A 130 -1.21 2.31 18.61
N VAL A 131 -0.96 1.86 19.84
CA VAL A 131 0.35 1.29 20.23
C VAL A 131 0.65 0.02 19.44
N ILE A 132 -0.31 -0.89 19.33
CA ILE A 132 -0.13 -2.16 18.59
C ILE A 132 0.09 -1.85 17.10
N THR A 133 -0.73 -0.99 16.51
CA THR A 133 -0.58 -0.64 15.09
C THR A 133 0.77 0.03 14.83
N ALA A 134 1.20 0.95 15.70
CA ALA A 134 2.52 1.58 15.60
C ALA A 134 3.66 0.56 15.70
N LEU A 135 3.54 -0.44 16.59
CA LEU A 135 4.51 -1.53 16.71
C LEU A 135 4.61 -2.36 15.42
N PHE A 136 3.48 -2.75 14.82
CA PHE A 136 3.46 -3.48 13.55
C PHE A 136 4.10 -2.69 12.42
N LEU A 137 3.82 -1.39 12.33
CA LEU A 137 4.42 -0.50 11.33
C LEU A 137 5.93 -0.35 11.53
N LEU A 138 6.38 -0.16 12.77
CA LEU A 138 7.80 -0.10 13.12
C LEU A 138 8.52 -1.40 12.75
N LEU A 139 7.94 -2.56 13.08
CA LEU A 139 8.50 -3.86 12.73
C LEU A 139 8.58 -4.04 11.22
N ALA A 140 7.53 -3.71 10.49
CA ALA A 140 7.52 -3.82 9.03
C ALA A 140 8.59 -2.94 8.37
N ALA A 141 8.72 -1.68 8.81
CA ALA A 141 9.74 -0.77 8.33
C ALA A 141 11.16 -1.20 8.72
N ALA A 142 11.36 -1.74 9.93
CA ALA A 142 12.64 -2.26 10.38
C ALA A 142 13.07 -3.49 9.55
N VAL A 143 12.15 -4.41 9.26
CA VAL A 143 12.40 -5.56 8.40
C VAL A 143 12.74 -5.10 6.97
N ASP A 144 12.00 -4.15 6.40
CA ASP A 144 12.30 -3.59 5.08
C ASP A 144 13.71 -2.98 5.04
N ALA A 145 14.06 -2.17 6.04
CA ALA A 145 15.37 -1.54 6.16
C ALA A 145 16.53 -2.56 6.32
N ILE A 146 16.33 -3.62 7.10
CA ILE A 146 17.33 -4.69 7.29
C ILE A 146 17.48 -5.53 6.02
N SER A 147 16.37 -5.85 5.35
CA SER A 147 16.38 -6.65 4.11
C SER A 147 17.21 -5.98 3.01
N ARG A 148 17.22 -4.65 2.96
CA ARG A 148 18.02 -3.85 2.04
C ARG A 148 19.52 -3.96 2.30
N ARG A 149 19.96 -3.98 3.57
CA ARG A 149 21.40 -4.10 3.92
C ARG A 149 22.01 -5.42 3.46
N ARG A 150 21.19 -6.44 3.18
CA ARG A 150 21.63 -7.75 2.72
C ARG A 150 21.74 -7.87 1.20
N GLN A 151 21.38 -6.84 0.42
CA GLN A 151 21.52 -6.85 -1.04
C GLN A 151 22.88 -6.25 -1.42
N PRO A 152 23.84 -7.05 -1.92
CA PRO A 152 25.07 -6.52 -2.49
C PRO A 152 24.73 -5.68 -3.73
N ALA A 153 25.45 -4.56 -3.86
CA ALA A 153 25.33 -3.58 -4.96
C ALA A 153 25.67 -4.19 -6.32
#